data_AF-A0AAQ2WWD8-F1
#
_entry.id   AF-A0AAQ2WWD8-F1
#
_cell.length_a   1.000
_cell.length_b   1.000
_cell.length_c   1.000
_cell.angle_alpha   90.00
_cell.angle_beta   90.00
_cell.angle_gamma   90.00
#
_symmetry.space_group_name_H-M   'P 1'
#
loop_
_entity.id
_entity.type
_entity.pdbx_description
1 polymer ?
#
loop_
_entity_poly.entity_id
_entity_poly.type
_entity_poly.pdbx_seq_one_letter_code
_entity_poly.pdbx_strand_id
1 'polypeptide(L)'
;MALPQTVITKQMVFNELVKAGINKDIADDLAYRYYKNELTHKDIEFLKENFDIKLEKVEASLKADIEKVETNLKSDIRNLDSKIDTLENNLNNKIETVKTELKSDIKDLDNKINTGENNLNNKIDTVENNLNNKIETVKTELKSDIKDLDNKIDTVENNLNNKIETVKTELKSDIKDLDNKIDTVENNLNNKIDTVENNLNNKIDTVKNEIKKDISNLEKNNKWIFGLTFALWLTVLGGFIALILK
;
A
#
# COMPACT_ATOMS: atom_id res chain seq x y z
N MET A 1 -27.91 -94.06 92.16
CA MET A 1 -28.18 -94.78 90.89
C MET A 1 -26.89 -94.82 90.10
N ALA A 2 -26.30 -96.00 89.94
CA ALA A 2 -25.19 -96.17 88.99
C ALA A 2 -25.76 -95.93 87.58
N LEU A 3 -25.11 -95.08 86.79
CA LEU A 3 -25.44 -94.93 85.38
C LEU A 3 -25.25 -96.29 84.69
N PRO A 4 -26.14 -96.72 83.78
CA PRO A 4 -25.96 -97.95 83.04
C PRO A 4 -24.65 -97.90 82.25
N GLN A 5 -23.71 -98.78 82.56
CA GLN A 5 -22.49 -98.93 81.77
C GLN A 5 -22.85 -99.50 80.40
N THR A 6 -22.53 -98.74 79.35
CA THR A 6 -22.67 -99.20 77.98
C THR A 6 -21.69 -100.35 77.74
N VAL A 7 -22.20 -101.56 77.46
CA VAL A 7 -21.34 -102.72 77.16
C VAL A 7 -20.80 -102.58 75.75
N ILE A 8 -19.49 -102.32 75.62
CA ILE A 8 -18.82 -102.26 74.32
C ILE A 8 -18.60 -103.69 73.82
N THR A 9 -19.21 -104.04 72.68
CA THR A 9 -19.05 -105.37 72.07
C THR A 9 -17.88 -105.42 71.08
N LYS A 10 -17.30 -106.60 70.81
CA LYS A 10 -16.27 -106.80 69.75
C LYS A 10 -16.72 -106.18 68.43
N GLN A 11 -17.97 -106.41 68.04
CA GLN A 11 -18.51 -105.91 66.77
C GLN A 11 -18.57 -104.38 66.73
N MET A 12 -18.89 -103.73 67.86
CA MET A 12 -18.85 -102.26 67.94
C MET A 12 -17.43 -101.74 67.72
N VAL A 13 -16.42 -102.34 68.36
CA VAL A 13 -15.02 -101.93 68.18
C VAL A 13 -14.52 -102.20 66.76
N PHE A 14 -14.82 -103.37 66.20
CA PHE A 14 -14.51 -103.70 64.82
C PHE A 14 -15.07 -102.66 63.85
N ASN A 15 -16.35 -102.32 63.99
CA ASN A 15 -17.00 -101.33 63.12
C ASN A 15 -16.33 -99.95 63.23
N GLU A 16 -15.95 -99.52 64.43
CA GLU A 16 -15.25 -98.24 64.62
C GLU A 16 -13.81 -98.26 64.06
N LEU A 17 -13.08 -99.36 64.20
CA LEU A 17 -11.74 -99.51 63.61
C LEU A 17 -11.79 -99.52 62.07
N VAL A 18 -12.78 -100.19 61.48
CA VAL A 18 -13.01 -100.16 60.03
C VAL A 18 -13.42 -98.76 59.57
N LYS A 19 -14.28 -98.03 60.31
CA LYS A 19 -14.61 -96.63 60.02
C LYS A 19 -13.38 -95.71 60.10
N ALA A 20 -12.46 -95.98 61.02
CA ALA A 20 -11.17 -95.30 61.12
C ALA A 20 -10.19 -95.67 59.98
N GLY A 21 -10.61 -96.52 59.04
CA GLY A 21 -9.83 -96.87 57.85
C GLY A 21 -8.76 -97.92 58.10
N ILE A 22 -8.91 -98.73 59.17
CA ILE A 22 -8.08 -99.90 59.44
C ILE A 22 -8.58 -101.04 58.55
N ASN A 23 -7.64 -101.79 57.98
CA ASN A 23 -7.96 -102.96 57.17
C ASN A 23 -8.84 -103.93 57.96
N LYS A 24 -9.87 -104.49 57.32
CA LYS A 24 -10.87 -105.35 57.98
C LYS A 24 -10.24 -106.51 58.75
N ASP A 25 -9.21 -107.16 58.22
CA ASP A 25 -8.60 -108.32 58.88
C ASP A 25 -7.84 -107.92 60.15
N ILE A 26 -7.15 -106.78 60.10
CA ILE A 26 -6.45 -106.21 61.26
C ILE A 26 -7.47 -105.65 62.28
N ALA A 27 -8.54 -105.01 61.81
CA ALA A 27 -9.60 -104.50 62.66
C ALA A 27 -10.31 -105.63 63.43
N ASP A 28 -10.49 -106.82 62.83
CA ASP A 28 -11.10 -107.97 63.51
C ASP A 28 -10.21 -108.54 64.62
N ASP A 29 -8.90 -108.66 64.35
CA ASP A 29 -7.92 -109.11 65.35
C ASP A 29 -7.80 -108.12 66.52
N LEU A 30 -7.67 -106.81 66.22
CA LEU A 30 -7.60 -105.76 67.24
C LEU A 30 -8.88 -105.65 68.06
N ALA A 31 -10.04 -105.77 67.43
CA ALA A 31 -11.32 -105.78 68.13
C ALA A 31 -11.48 -107.01 69.04
N TYR A 32 -10.98 -108.17 68.60
CA TYR A 32 -10.95 -109.38 69.41
C TYR A 32 -10.07 -109.21 70.64
N ARG A 33 -8.82 -108.72 70.46
CA ARG A 33 -7.88 -108.45 71.55
C ARG A 33 -8.40 -107.42 72.54
N TYR A 34 -9.00 -106.32 72.05
CA TYR A 34 -9.67 -105.34 72.91
C TYR A 34 -10.78 -105.97 73.75
N TYR A 35 -11.67 -106.75 73.13
CA TYR A 35 -12.81 -107.36 73.83
C TYR A 35 -12.38 -108.38 74.90
N LYS A 36 -11.22 -109.03 74.72
CA LYS A 36 -10.62 -109.95 75.68
C LYS A 36 -9.72 -109.28 76.73
N ASN A 37 -9.56 -107.94 76.69
CA ASN A 37 -8.57 -107.20 77.48
C ASN A 37 -7.12 -107.66 77.24
N GLU A 38 -6.85 -108.18 76.04
CA GLU A 38 -5.55 -108.67 75.57
C GLU A 38 -4.87 -107.66 74.63
N LEU A 39 -5.42 -106.45 74.50
CA LEU A 39 -4.80 -105.39 73.71
C LEU A 39 -3.46 -105.00 74.32
N THR A 40 -2.43 -105.01 73.49
CA THR A 40 -1.06 -104.73 73.91
C THR A 40 -0.60 -103.35 73.47
N HIS A 41 0.51 -102.89 74.06
CA HIS A 41 1.18 -101.67 73.59
C HIS A 41 1.58 -101.76 72.11
N LYS A 42 2.00 -102.94 71.64
CA LYS A 42 2.38 -103.19 70.24
C LYS A 42 1.21 -102.99 69.27
N ASP A 43 0.00 -103.34 69.71
CA ASP A 43 -1.21 -103.15 68.90
C ASP A 43 -1.53 -101.65 68.72
N ILE A 44 -1.28 -100.84 69.76
CA ILE A 44 -1.43 -99.37 69.71
C ILE A 44 -0.29 -98.73 68.91
N GLU A 45 0.94 -99.22 69.08
CA GLU A 45 2.13 -98.80 68.35
C GLU A 45 1.94 -99.02 66.85
N PHE A 46 1.44 -100.19 66.44
CA PHE A 46 1.11 -100.49 65.04
C PHE A 46 0.08 -99.51 64.45
N LEU A 47 -0.99 -99.21 65.19
CA LEU A 47 -1.99 -98.24 64.72
C LEU A 47 -1.40 -96.84 64.57
N LYS A 48 -0.60 -96.42 65.54
CA LYS A 48 0.10 -95.13 65.52
C LYS A 48 1.03 -95.03 64.30
N GLU A 49 1.89 -96.02 64.09
CA GLU A 49 2.80 -96.07 62.94
C GLU A 49 2.05 -96.00 61.61
N ASN A 50 0.93 -96.71 61.47
CA ASN A 50 0.13 -96.66 60.24
C ASN A 50 -0.51 -95.29 59.98
N PHE A 51 -0.98 -94.61 61.05
CA PHE A 51 -1.50 -93.25 60.92
C PHE A 51 -0.38 -92.26 60.60
N ASP A 52 0.76 -92.35 61.27
CA ASP A 52 1.93 -91.50 61.03
C ASP A 52 2.40 -91.66 59.57
N ILE A 53 2.49 -92.89 59.04
CA ILE A 53 2.83 -93.16 57.63
C ILE A 53 1.80 -92.53 56.65
N LYS A 54 0.50 -92.63 56.94
CA LYS A 54 -0.54 -92.02 56.09
C LYS A 54 -0.43 -90.50 56.11
N LEU A 55 -0.17 -89.92 57.28
CA LEU A 55 0.01 -88.47 57.44
C LEU A 55 1.24 -87.99 56.67
N GLU A 56 2.39 -88.67 56.83
CA GLU A 56 3.61 -88.38 56.08
C GLU A 56 3.39 -88.41 54.56
N LYS A 57 2.62 -89.39 54.07
CA LYS A 57 2.29 -89.47 52.63
C LYS A 57 1.42 -88.30 52.16
N VAL A 58 0.44 -87.89 52.96
CA VAL A 58 -0.41 -86.73 52.64
C VAL A 58 0.41 -85.44 52.65
N GLU A 59 1.25 -85.24 53.67
CA GLU A 59 2.16 -84.10 53.76
C GLU A 59 3.13 -84.05 52.58
N ALA A 60 3.73 -85.18 52.21
CA ALA A 60 4.61 -85.28 51.07
C ALA A 60 3.88 -84.97 49.75
N SER A 61 2.65 -85.47 49.57
CA SER A 61 1.83 -85.18 48.39
C SER A 61 1.45 -83.70 48.31
N LEU A 62 0.99 -83.10 49.40
CA LEU A 62 0.62 -81.68 49.45
C LEU A 62 1.83 -80.79 49.19
N LYS A 63 2.99 -81.13 49.77
CA LYS A 63 4.24 -80.42 49.51
C LYS A 63 4.61 -80.47 48.03
N ALA A 64 4.51 -81.64 47.40
CA ALA A 64 4.77 -81.80 45.97
C ALA A 64 3.80 -80.98 45.10
N ASP A 65 2.50 -80.95 45.45
CA ASP A 65 1.51 -80.14 44.74
C ASP A 65 1.77 -78.63 44.90
N ILE A 66 2.16 -78.17 46.10
CA ILE A 66 2.54 -76.78 46.36
C ILE A 66 3.78 -76.41 45.52
N GLU A 67 4.83 -77.25 45.54
CA GLU A 67 6.04 -77.03 44.73
C GLU A 67 5.71 -76.96 43.23
N LYS A 68 4.78 -77.81 42.76
CA LYS A 68 4.31 -77.78 41.37
C LYS A 68 3.54 -76.51 41.03
N VAL A 69 2.67 -76.04 41.91
CA VAL A 69 1.94 -74.76 41.73
C VAL A 69 2.91 -73.59 41.72
N GLU A 70 3.84 -73.54 42.67
CA GLU A 70 4.86 -72.48 42.73
C GLU A 70 5.72 -72.43 41.48
N THR A 71 6.15 -73.59 40.97
CA THR A 71 6.98 -73.66 39.75
C THR A 71 6.20 -73.21 38.52
N ASN A 72 4.94 -73.60 38.39
CA ASN A 72 4.06 -73.13 37.32
C ASN A 72 3.83 -71.62 37.38
N LEU A 73 3.49 -71.07 38.56
CA LEU A 73 3.29 -69.62 38.73
C LEU A 73 4.57 -68.82 38.43
N LYS A 74 5.74 -69.30 38.87
CA LYS A 74 7.03 -68.69 38.51
C LYS A 74 7.29 -68.72 37.01
N SER A 75 6.86 -69.77 36.31
CA SER A 75 6.95 -69.85 34.86
C SER A 75 6.01 -68.86 34.16
N ASP A 76 4.76 -68.77 34.62
CA ASP A 76 3.76 -67.86 34.06
C ASP A 76 4.14 -66.39 34.26
N ILE A 77 4.68 -66.04 35.44
CA ILE A 77 5.21 -64.69 35.71
C ILE A 77 6.33 -64.36 34.73
N ARG A 78 7.32 -65.24 34.55
CA ARG A 78 8.41 -65.01 33.58
C ARG A 78 7.91 -64.86 32.14
N ASN A 79 6.90 -65.63 31.77
CA ASN A 79 6.28 -65.54 30.45
C ASN A 79 5.54 -64.21 30.26
N LEU A 80 4.88 -63.71 31.30
CA LEU A 80 4.22 -62.40 31.28
C LEU A 80 5.24 -61.26 31.22
N ASP A 81 6.30 -61.31 32.02
CA ASP A 81 7.39 -60.32 31.99
C ASP A 81 7.99 -60.23 30.59
N SER A 82 8.31 -61.36 29.95
CA SER A 82 8.84 -61.38 28.58
C SER A 82 7.86 -60.81 27.55
N LYS A 83 6.55 -61.03 27.71
CA LYS A 83 5.52 -60.43 26.85
C LYS A 83 5.42 -58.92 27.06
N ILE A 84 5.52 -58.45 28.30
CA ILE A 84 5.53 -57.02 28.65
C ILE A 84 6.76 -56.35 28.01
N ASP A 85 7.96 -56.90 28.21
CA ASP A 85 9.20 -56.39 27.61
C ASP A 85 9.09 -56.30 26.08
N THR A 86 8.49 -57.31 25.44
CA THR A 86 8.28 -57.33 23.99
C THR A 86 7.32 -56.23 23.56
N LEU A 87 6.22 -56.02 24.30
CA LEU A 87 5.24 -54.97 24.02
C LEU A 87 5.84 -53.57 24.21
N GLU A 88 6.59 -53.35 25.28
CA GLU A 88 7.28 -52.08 25.54
C GLU A 88 8.27 -51.74 24.42
N ASN A 89 9.10 -52.70 24.01
CA ASN A 89 10.03 -52.51 22.91
C ASN A 89 9.32 -52.18 21.59
N ASN A 90 8.24 -52.90 21.27
CA ASN A 90 7.45 -52.64 20.07
C ASN A 90 6.79 -51.25 20.10
N LEU A 91 6.29 -50.81 21.26
CA LEU A 91 5.69 -49.49 21.42
C LEU A 91 6.73 -48.38 21.27
N ASN A 92 7.89 -48.53 21.91
CA ASN A 92 9.00 -47.59 21.80
C ASN A 92 9.48 -47.43 20.35
N ASN A 93 9.61 -48.54 19.61
CA ASN A 93 9.98 -48.51 18.19
C ASN A 93 8.95 -47.78 17.34
N LYS A 94 7.65 -48.00 17.58
CA LYS A 94 6.57 -47.28 16.89
C LYS A 94 6.60 -45.79 17.19
N ILE A 95 6.81 -45.42 18.45
CA ILE A 95 6.92 -44.01 18.87
C ILE A 95 8.09 -43.33 18.17
N GLU A 96 9.28 -43.94 18.15
CA GLU A 96 10.44 -43.35 17.49
C GLU A 96 10.25 -43.26 15.97
N THR A 97 9.59 -44.25 15.34
CA THR A 97 9.23 -44.18 13.91
C THR A 97 8.34 -42.97 13.63
N VAL A 98 7.21 -42.83 14.34
CA VAL A 98 6.29 -41.69 14.17
C VAL A 98 6.99 -40.35 14.42
N LYS A 99 7.85 -40.28 15.43
CA LYS A 99 8.64 -39.07 15.74
C LYS A 99 9.62 -38.71 14.62
N THR A 100 10.22 -39.71 13.98
CA THR A 100 11.12 -39.47 12.82
C THR A 100 10.35 -39.00 11.59
N GLU A 101 9.20 -39.61 11.30
CA GLU A 101 8.31 -39.21 10.21
C GLU A 101 7.82 -37.77 10.40
N LEU A 102 7.29 -37.43 11.58
CA LEU A 102 6.83 -36.08 11.88
C LEU A 102 7.95 -35.03 11.77
N LYS A 103 9.17 -35.36 12.19
CA LYS A 103 10.33 -34.46 12.00
C LYS A 103 10.66 -34.24 10.52
N SER A 104 10.52 -35.27 9.70
CA SER A 104 10.70 -35.17 8.25
C SER A 104 9.62 -34.29 7.63
N ASP A 105 8.36 -34.52 7.98
CA ASP A 105 7.22 -33.75 7.47
C ASP A 105 7.33 -32.26 7.84
N ILE A 106 7.73 -31.94 9.09
CA ILE A 106 7.97 -30.56 9.52
C ILE A 106 9.06 -29.91 8.67
N LYS A 107 10.19 -30.60 8.44
CA LYS A 107 11.29 -30.10 7.61
C LYS A 107 10.85 -29.85 6.17
N ASP A 108 10.04 -30.73 5.60
CA ASP A 108 9.52 -30.58 4.25
C ASP A 108 8.53 -29.42 4.13
N LEU A 109 7.70 -29.20 5.16
CA LEU A 109 6.83 -28.03 5.25
C LEU A 109 7.64 -26.73 5.36
N ASP A 110 8.66 -26.69 6.22
CA ASP A 110 9.56 -25.52 6.33
C ASP A 110 10.22 -25.18 4.99
N ASN A 111 10.70 -26.20 4.27
CA ASN A 111 11.27 -26.01 2.93
C ASN A 111 10.25 -25.47 1.92
N LYS A 112 9.00 -25.96 1.95
CA LYS A 112 7.91 -25.46 1.10
C LYS A 112 7.55 -24.02 1.43
N ILE A 113 7.49 -23.67 2.72
CA ILE A 113 7.24 -22.29 3.19
C ILE A 113 8.34 -21.36 2.69
N ASN A 114 9.61 -21.69 2.95
CA ASN A 114 10.76 -20.90 2.51
C ASN A 114 10.78 -20.71 0.98
N THR A 115 10.45 -21.75 0.22
CA THR A 115 10.34 -21.68 -1.24
C THR A 115 9.20 -20.76 -1.67
N GLY A 116 8.05 -20.85 -0.99
CA GLY A 116 6.90 -19.97 -1.21
C GLY A 116 7.22 -18.50 -0.96
N GLU A 117 7.89 -18.19 0.16
CA GLU A 117 8.32 -16.84 0.53
C GLU A 117 9.31 -16.27 -0.49
N ASN A 118 10.33 -17.03 -0.89
CA ASN A 118 11.28 -16.60 -1.92
C ASN A 118 10.60 -16.29 -3.26
N ASN A 119 9.64 -17.13 -3.67
CA ASN A 119 8.88 -16.90 -4.89
C ASN A 119 8.01 -15.64 -4.82
N LEU A 120 7.42 -15.35 -3.65
CA LEU A 120 6.65 -14.12 -3.43
C LEU A 120 7.54 -12.89 -3.46
N ASN A 121 8.69 -12.92 -2.78
CA ASN A 121 9.66 -11.82 -2.79
C ASN A 121 10.13 -11.50 -4.22
N ASN A 122 10.51 -12.53 -5.00
CA ASN A 122 10.90 -12.34 -6.40
C ASN A 122 9.78 -11.71 -7.26
N LYS A 123 8.52 -12.08 -7.01
CA LYS A 123 7.36 -11.48 -7.70
C LYS A 123 7.16 -10.02 -7.30
N ILE A 124 7.33 -9.69 -6.02
CA ILE A 124 7.27 -8.32 -5.52
C ILE A 124 8.35 -7.47 -6.19
N ASP A 125 9.61 -7.93 -6.17
CA ASP A 125 10.74 -7.22 -6.80
C ASP A 125 10.52 -6.99 -8.30
N THR A 126 9.96 -8.00 -8.99
CA THR A 126 9.63 -7.89 -10.42
C THR A 126 8.56 -6.82 -10.67
N VAL A 127 7.51 -6.78 -9.84
CA VAL A 127 6.45 -5.77 -9.96
C VAL A 127 6.99 -4.37 -9.64
N GLU A 128 7.78 -4.23 -8.60
CA GLU A 128 8.40 -2.96 -8.21
C GLU A 128 9.29 -2.41 -9.32
N ASN A 129 10.18 -3.23 -9.88
CA ASN A 129 11.03 -2.84 -11.00
C ASN A 129 10.21 -2.42 -12.24
N ASN A 130 9.16 -3.16 -12.57
CA ASN A 130 8.28 -2.82 -13.68
C ASN A 130 7.54 -1.49 -13.46
N LEU A 131 7.08 -1.22 -12.24
CA LEU A 131 6.43 0.04 -11.90
C LEU A 131 7.42 1.21 -11.98
N ASN A 132 8.62 1.05 -11.43
CA ASN A 132 9.68 2.07 -11.52
C ASN A 132 10.03 2.41 -12.96
N ASN A 133 10.15 1.41 -13.83
CA ASN A 133 10.40 1.63 -15.26
C ASN A 133 9.25 2.38 -15.96
N LYS A 134 7.99 2.04 -15.65
CA LYS A 134 6.82 2.76 -16.18
C LYS A 134 6.79 4.21 -15.71
N ILE A 135 7.09 4.46 -14.44
CA ILE A 135 7.14 5.81 -13.87
C ILE A 135 8.22 6.64 -14.58
N GLU A 136 9.42 6.10 -14.77
CA GLU A 136 10.48 6.83 -15.47
C GLU A 136 10.14 7.07 -16.94
N THR A 137 9.48 6.12 -17.62
CA THR A 137 9.00 6.32 -18.99
C THR A 137 8.02 7.50 -19.07
N VAL A 138 6.97 7.50 -18.25
CA VAL A 138 5.97 8.59 -18.21
C VAL A 138 6.63 9.93 -17.88
N LYS A 139 7.59 9.95 -16.94
CA LYS A 139 8.33 11.16 -16.57
C LYS A 139 9.18 11.68 -17.72
N THR A 140 9.78 10.81 -18.54
CA THR A 140 10.53 11.22 -19.74
C THR A 140 9.61 11.76 -20.84
N GLU A 141 8.46 11.13 -21.06
CA GLU A 141 7.45 11.58 -22.03
C GLU A 141 6.92 12.97 -21.64
N LEU A 142 6.50 13.14 -20.38
CA LEU A 142 6.01 14.44 -19.88
C LEU A 142 7.05 15.55 -19.98
N LYS A 143 8.34 15.25 -19.73
CA LYS A 143 9.42 16.23 -19.93
C LYS A 143 9.57 16.63 -21.40
N SER A 144 9.38 15.70 -22.32
CA SER A 144 9.39 15.99 -23.77
C SER A 144 8.21 16.86 -24.15
N ASP A 145 7.00 16.52 -23.69
CA ASP A 145 5.78 17.27 -23.97
C ASP A 145 5.86 18.72 -23.45
N ILE A 146 6.42 18.92 -22.24
CA ILE A 146 6.66 20.25 -21.68
C ILE A 146 7.62 21.04 -22.57
N LYS A 147 8.73 20.45 -23.00
CA LYS A 147 9.71 21.10 -23.87
C LYS A 147 9.09 21.48 -25.23
N ASP A 148 8.26 20.61 -25.79
CA ASP A 148 7.57 20.90 -27.05
C ASP A 148 6.54 22.02 -26.90
N LEU A 149 5.89 22.12 -25.74
CA LEU A 149 4.99 23.23 -25.42
C LEU A 149 5.76 24.54 -25.27
N ASP A 150 6.89 24.54 -24.55
CA ASP A 150 7.76 25.72 -24.42
C ASP A 150 8.22 26.24 -25.80
N ASN A 151 8.68 25.35 -26.69
CA ASN A 151 9.06 25.71 -28.05
C ASN A 151 7.89 26.33 -28.85
N LYS A 152 6.66 25.82 -28.67
CA LYS A 152 5.46 26.38 -29.32
C LYS A 152 5.13 27.76 -28.76
N ILE A 153 5.27 27.96 -27.46
CA ILE A 153 5.08 29.27 -26.81
C ILE A 153 6.09 30.27 -27.37
N ASP A 154 7.37 29.93 -27.40
CA ASP A 154 8.44 30.79 -27.95
C ASP A 154 8.17 31.16 -29.42
N THR A 155 7.67 30.20 -30.20
CA THR A 155 7.30 30.44 -31.60
C THR A 155 6.15 31.43 -31.73
N VAL A 156 5.11 31.28 -30.89
CA VAL A 156 3.96 32.21 -30.87
C VAL A 156 4.39 33.59 -30.42
N GLU A 157 5.22 33.69 -29.37
CA GLU A 157 5.74 34.96 -28.86
C GLU A 157 6.56 35.71 -29.93
N ASN A 158 7.47 35.02 -30.61
CA ASN A 158 8.25 35.60 -31.71
C ASN A 158 7.36 36.09 -32.87
N ASN A 159 6.35 35.30 -33.24
CA ASN A 159 5.40 35.70 -34.29
C ASN A 159 4.58 36.94 -33.90
N LEU A 160 4.16 37.04 -32.63
CA LEU A 160 3.46 38.22 -32.11
C LEU A 160 4.37 39.44 -32.10
N ASN A 161 5.61 39.30 -31.62
CA ASN A 161 6.60 40.38 -31.63
C ASN A 161 6.87 40.91 -33.05
N ASN A 162 7.02 40.02 -34.03
CA ASN A 162 7.19 40.41 -35.44
C ASN A 162 5.98 41.16 -36.00
N LYS A 163 4.75 40.70 -35.68
CA LYS A 163 3.52 41.41 -36.08
C LYS A 163 3.42 42.79 -35.44
N ILE A 164 3.77 42.90 -34.16
CA ILE A 164 3.78 44.18 -33.44
C ILE A 164 4.78 45.15 -34.10
N GLU A 165 6.00 44.69 -34.40
CA GLU A 165 6.99 45.56 -35.04
C GLU A 165 6.56 45.97 -36.47
N THR A 166 5.94 45.06 -37.22
CA THR A 166 5.38 45.37 -38.54
C THR A 166 4.33 46.50 -38.45
N VAL A 167 3.33 46.33 -37.58
CA VAL A 167 2.28 47.36 -37.36
C VAL A 167 2.88 48.68 -36.90
N LYS A 168 3.90 48.65 -36.03
CA LYS A 168 4.59 49.85 -35.57
C LYS A 168 5.35 50.56 -36.70
N THR A 169 5.94 49.81 -37.64
CA THR A 169 6.60 50.41 -38.82
C THR A 169 5.59 51.01 -39.79
N GLU A 170 4.47 50.33 -40.04
CA GLU A 170 3.37 50.84 -40.88
C GLU A 170 2.81 52.14 -40.31
N LEU A 171 2.47 52.16 -39.01
CA LEU A 171 1.96 53.37 -38.35
C LEU A 171 2.96 54.54 -38.39
N LYS A 172 4.26 54.28 -38.25
CA LYS A 172 5.28 55.33 -38.41
C LYS A 172 5.33 55.88 -39.84
N SER A 173 5.12 55.04 -40.85
CA SER A 173 5.04 55.47 -42.24
C SER A 173 3.79 56.32 -42.49
N ASP A 174 2.64 55.88 -42.00
CA ASP A 174 1.37 56.61 -42.11
C ASP A 174 1.45 57.99 -41.47
N ILE A 175 2.07 58.10 -40.28
CA ILE A 175 2.31 59.38 -39.60
C ILE A 175 3.17 60.30 -40.48
N LYS A 176 4.28 59.79 -41.03
CA LYS A 176 5.17 60.57 -41.90
C LYS A 176 4.47 61.05 -43.18
N ASP A 177 3.65 60.20 -43.77
CA ASP A 177 2.87 60.56 -44.96
C ASP A 177 1.81 61.63 -44.64
N LEU A 178 1.23 61.59 -43.44
CA LEU A 178 0.32 62.62 -42.96
C LEU A 178 1.05 63.95 -42.72
N ASP A 179 2.23 63.93 -42.09
CA ASP A 179 3.07 65.12 -41.89
C ASP A 179 3.41 65.79 -43.23
N ASN A 180 3.85 65.02 -44.23
CA ASN A 180 4.14 65.54 -45.58
C ASN A 180 2.90 66.18 -46.24
N LYS A 181 1.70 65.60 -46.04
CA LYS A 181 0.45 66.17 -46.55
C LYS A 181 0.12 67.49 -45.84
N ILE A 182 0.33 67.56 -44.53
CA ILE A 182 0.15 68.78 -43.74
C ILE A 182 1.09 69.88 -44.25
N ASP A 183 2.39 69.60 -44.39
CA ASP A 183 3.37 70.54 -44.93
C ASP A 183 3.00 71.05 -46.33
N THR A 184 2.47 70.15 -47.18
CA THR A 184 2.00 70.52 -48.52
C THR A 184 0.79 71.45 -48.46
N VAL A 185 -0.17 71.19 -47.57
CA VAL A 185 -1.34 72.06 -47.36
C VAL A 185 -0.91 73.41 -46.81
N GLU A 186 -0.01 73.43 -45.83
CA GLU A 186 0.54 74.66 -45.24
C GLU A 186 1.23 75.53 -46.29
N ASN A 187 2.13 74.96 -47.11
CA ASN A 187 2.79 75.67 -48.19
C ASN A 187 1.80 76.22 -49.24
N ASN A 188 0.78 75.43 -49.61
CA ASN A 188 -0.26 75.88 -50.54
C ASN A 188 -1.09 77.04 -49.96
N LEU A 189 -1.39 77.02 -48.65
CA LEU A 189 -2.09 78.11 -47.97
C LEU A 189 -1.22 79.36 -47.91
N ASN A 190 0.06 79.24 -47.55
CA ASN A 190 1.02 80.36 -47.53
C ASN A 190 1.12 81.02 -48.92
N ASN A 191 1.29 80.23 -49.99
CA ASN A 191 1.32 80.77 -51.36
C ASN A 191 0.03 81.50 -51.75
N LYS A 192 -1.14 80.99 -51.33
CA LYS A 192 -2.43 81.67 -51.57
C LYS A 192 -2.52 82.97 -50.77
N ILE A 193 -2.06 82.98 -49.53
CA ILE A 193 -1.99 84.18 -48.68
C ILE A 193 -1.09 85.23 -49.35
N ASP A 194 0.12 84.88 -49.76
CA ASP A 194 1.06 85.77 -50.45
C ASP A 194 0.45 86.34 -51.75
N THR A 195 -0.27 85.51 -52.50
CA THR A 195 -0.97 85.94 -53.73
C THR A 195 -2.06 86.96 -53.41
N VAL A 196 -2.86 86.71 -52.37
CA VAL A 196 -3.91 87.64 -51.92
C VAL A 196 -3.29 88.95 -51.43
N GLU A 197 -2.23 88.87 -50.63
CA GLU A 197 -1.50 90.04 -50.10
C GLU A 197 -0.93 90.91 -51.24
N ASN A 198 -0.25 90.30 -52.21
CA ASN A 198 0.27 91.00 -53.38
C ASN A 198 -0.84 91.65 -54.22
N ASN A 199 -1.96 90.94 -54.44
CA ASN A 199 -3.10 91.51 -55.15
C ASN A 199 -3.74 92.69 -54.42
N LEU A 200 -3.84 92.62 -53.09
CA LEU A 200 -4.32 93.73 -52.26
C LEU A 200 -3.37 94.92 -52.31
N ASN A 201 -2.06 94.70 -52.19
CA ASN A 201 -1.05 95.75 -52.31
C ASN A 201 -1.10 96.45 -53.67
N ASN A 202 -1.21 95.69 -54.77
CA ASN A 202 -1.37 96.26 -56.12
C ASN A 202 -2.65 97.10 -56.27
N LYS A 203 -3.77 96.65 -55.71
CA LYS A 203 -5.03 97.42 -55.68
C LYS A 203 -4.87 98.71 -54.87
N ILE A 204 -4.22 98.64 -53.70
CA ILE A 204 -3.93 99.80 -52.86
C ILE A 204 -3.06 100.81 -53.62
N ASP A 205 -2.01 100.36 -54.30
CA ASP A 205 -1.14 101.22 -55.10
C ASP A 205 -1.87 101.87 -56.29
N THR A 206 -2.76 101.13 -56.95
CA THR A 206 -3.61 101.66 -58.02
C THR A 206 -4.50 102.78 -57.51
N VAL A 207 -5.26 102.53 -56.43
CA VAL A 207 -6.13 103.53 -55.79
C VAL A 207 -5.31 104.74 -55.32
N LYS A 208 -4.15 104.52 -54.72
CA LYS A 208 -3.24 105.58 -54.28
C LYS A 208 -2.77 106.46 -55.45
N ASN A 209 -2.48 105.86 -56.60
CA ASN A 209 -2.06 106.58 -57.80
C ASN A 209 -3.22 107.35 -58.45
N GLU A 210 -4.43 106.78 -58.48
CA GLU A 210 -5.65 107.48 -58.91
C GLU A 210 -5.93 108.70 -58.03
N ILE A 211 -5.90 108.55 -56.70
CA ILE A 211 -6.05 109.65 -55.75
C ILE A 211 -4.99 110.74 -55.98
N LYS A 212 -3.71 110.37 -56.16
CA LYS A 212 -2.65 111.34 -56.48
C LYS A 212 -2.92 112.10 -57.77
N LYS A 213 -3.40 111.41 -58.82
CA LYS A 213 -3.75 112.03 -60.10
C LYS A 213 -4.91 113.00 -59.92
N ASP A 214 -5.95 112.61 -59.20
CA ASP A 214 -7.11 113.46 -58.90
C ASP A 214 -6.69 114.71 -58.11
N ILE A 215 -5.84 114.57 -57.09
CA ILE A 215 -5.25 115.71 -56.36
C ILE A 215 -4.48 116.64 -57.32
N SER A 216 -3.63 116.08 -58.19
CA SER A 216 -2.86 116.89 -59.16
C SER A 216 -3.75 117.65 -60.17
N ASN A 217 -4.86 117.03 -60.59
CA ASN A 217 -5.84 117.67 -61.47
C ASN A 217 -6.56 118.80 -60.72
N LEU A 218 -6.95 118.58 -59.47
CA LEU A 218 -7.53 119.62 -58.62
C LEU A 218 -6.56 120.79 -58.40
N GLU A 219 -5.28 120.52 -58.14
CA GLU A 219 -4.25 121.57 -58.02
C GLU A 219 -4.09 122.38 -59.30
N LYS A 220 -4.05 121.72 -60.48
CA LYS A 220 -3.99 122.42 -61.78
C LYS A 220 -5.24 123.27 -62.02
N ASN A 221 -6.42 122.72 -61.76
CA ASN A 221 -7.68 123.44 -61.89
C ASN A 221 -7.72 124.65 -60.95
N ASN A 222 -7.29 124.48 -59.70
CA ASN A 222 -7.16 125.58 -58.75
C ASN A 222 -6.17 126.64 -59.24
N LYS A 223 -4.98 126.26 -59.72
CA LYS A 223 -4.01 127.22 -60.31
C LYS A 223 -4.60 127.96 -61.52
N TRP A 224 -5.35 127.27 -62.38
CA TRP A 224 -6.01 127.88 -63.53
C TRP A 224 -7.11 128.86 -63.11
N ILE A 225 -7.94 128.50 -62.13
CA ILE A 225 -8.95 129.39 -61.52
C ILE A 225 -8.28 130.59 -60.87
N PHE A 226 -7.22 130.41 -60.08
CA PHE A 226 -6.43 131.50 -59.50
C PHE A 226 -5.83 132.40 -60.59
N GLY A 227 -5.33 131.82 -61.69
CA GLY A 227 -4.84 132.57 -62.83
C GLY A 227 -5.93 133.42 -63.49
N LEU A 228 -7.13 132.86 -63.70
CA LEU A 228 -8.27 133.58 -64.23
C LEU A 228 -8.78 134.67 -63.28
N THR A 229 -8.91 134.39 -61.99
CA THR A 229 -9.37 135.39 -61.00
C THR A 229 -8.34 136.50 -60.81
N PHE A 230 -7.05 136.18 -60.85
CA PHE A 230 -5.97 137.18 -60.87
C PHE A 230 -5.97 138.01 -62.16
N ALA A 231 -6.18 137.40 -63.32
CA ALA A 231 -6.33 138.13 -64.59
C ALA A 231 -7.57 139.02 -64.58
N LEU A 232 -8.72 138.54 -64.08
CA LEU A 232 -9.92 139.36 -63.87
C LEU A 232 -9.61 140.54 -62.94
N TRP A 233 -8.95 140.29 -61.81
CA TRP A 233 -8.53 141.35 -60.88
C TRP A 233 -7.63 142.38 -61.58
N LEU A 234 -6.63 141.97 -62.37
CA LEU A 234 -5.79 142.87 -63.17
C LEU A 234 -6.57 143.64 -64.23
N THR A 235 -7.53 143.03 -64.93
CA THR A 235 -8.35 143.71 -65.95
C THR A 235 -9.26 144.77 -65.32
N VAL A 236 -9.87 144.48 -64.17
CA VAL A 236 -10.67 145.44 -63.40
C VAL A 236 -9.76 146.58 -62.91
N LEU A 237 -8.58 146.27 -62.36
CA LEU A 237 -7.60 147.25 -61.89
C LEU A 237 -7.11 148.17 -63.04
N GLY A 238 -6.77 147.58 -64.20
CA GLY A 238 -6.37 148.31 -65.40
C GLY A 238 -7.50 149.19 -65.95
N GLY A 239 -8.74 148.71 -65.92
CA GLY A 239 -9.93 149.50 -66.24
C GLY A 239 -10.12 150.69 -65.29
N PHE A 240 -9.93 150.50 -63.98
CA PHE A 240 -9.95 151.59 -62.99
C PHE A 240 -8.84 152.61 -63.21
N ILE A 241 -7.60 152.17 -63.49
CA ILE A 241 -6.49 153.06 -63.83
C ILE A 241 -6.80 153.88 -65.09
N ALA A 242 -7.36 153.25 -66.13
CA ALA A 242 -7.76 153.94 -67.36
C ALA A 242 -8.91 154.95 -67.16
N LEU A 243 -9.80 154.71 -66.18
CA LEU A 243 -10.85 155.66 -65.77
C LEU A 243 -10.30 156.84 -64.95
N ILE A 244 -9.24 156.64 -64.17
CA ILE A 244 -8.59 157.70 -63.37
C ILE A 244 -7.67 158.58 -64.21
N LEU A 245 -7.12 158.07 -65.33
CA LEU A 245 -6.25 158.81 -66.26
C LEU A 245 -7.02 159.58 -67.37
N LYS A 246 -8.34 159.73 -67.21
CA LYS A 246 -9.22 160.53 -68.07
C LYS A 246 -9.78 161.71 -67.30
#